data_AF-A0A4Y2WTZ6-F1
#
_entry.id   AF-A0A4Y2WTZ6-F1
#
_cell.length_a   1.000
_cell.length_b   1.000
_cell.length_c   1.000
_cell.angle_alpha   90.00
_cell.angle_beta   90.00
_cell.angle_gamma   90.00
#
_symmetry.space_group_name_H-M   'P 1'
#
loop_
_entity.id
_entity.type
_entity.pdbx_description
1 polymer ?
#
loop_
_entity_poly.entity_id
_entity_poly.type
_entity_poly.pdbx_seq_one_letter_code
_entity_poly.pdbx_strand_id
1 'polypeptide(L)'
;MIYYMKICVQQRTSYFTKAGLSTLLNALNIFSAHYVSVAVDVRRVCKESCSKIAIELIQSVSIVFDPPVSQQKKQDWSFVKLFGSSLLSTCPVATTSKVFVDVSSNKSGIPFALNHKPHEIIKENFDNDSGYTEEREYGVYNLKKMFKDSKYVNIGATYENIHIYGIIPSPILYVDRKVAGYGQEQGGIHVTFHNNHRKKSLKILYYDMIPWYLRLYSHTLSIKSGRKLLTP
;
A
#
# COMPACT_ATOMS: atom_id res chain seq x y z
N MET A 1 9.29 3.05 2.44
CA MET A 1 8.24 3.95 1.86
C MET A 1 7.26 3.04 1.13
N ILE A 2 5.97 3.06 1.49
CA ILE A 2 4.95 2.23 0.81
C ILE A 2 4.41 3.05 -0.36
N TYR A 3 4.62 2.59 -1.59
CA TYR A 3 4.05 3.25 -2.76
C TYR A 3 2.69 2.61 -3.06
N TYR A 4 1.63 3.40 -2.88
CA TYR A 4 0.27 3.00 -3.20
C TYR A 4 -0.05 3.44 -4.63
N MET A 5 -0.19 2.50 -5.57
CA MET A 5 -0.57 2.81 -6.94
C MET A 5 -1.95 2.22 -7.24
N LYS A 6 -2.94 3.10 -7.41
CA LYS A 6 -4.29 2.73 -7.84
C LYS A 6 -4.33 2.72 -9.36
N ILE A 7 -4.53 1.56 -9.96
CA ILE A 7 -4.44 1.38 -11.41
C ILE A 7 -5.86 1.17 -11.95
N CYS A 8 -6.24 2.01 -12.92
CA CYS A 8 -7.53 1.89 -13.59
C CYS A 8 -7.45 0.81 -14.65
N VAL A 9 -8.36 -0.16 -14.57
CA VAL A 9 -8.46 -1.27 -15.49
C VAL A 9 -9.90 -1.28 -16.03
N GLN A 10 -10.10 -1.01 -17.31
CA GLN A 10 -11.42 -1.14 -17.93
C GLN A 10 -11.41 -2.23 -19.01
N GLN A 11 -12.27 -3.22 -18.81
CA GLN A 11 -12.50 -4.37 -19.70
C GLN A 11 -13.08 -3.91 -21.04
N ARG A 12 -12.21 -3.59 -21.98
CA ARG A 12 -12.41 -3.83 -23.41
C ARG A 12 -11.02 -3.97 -24.02
N THR A 13 -10.66 -5.20 -24.39
CA THR A 13 -9.38 -5.66 -24.95
C THR A 13 -8.30 -6.11 -23.95
N SER A 14 -7.63 -7.19 -24.34
CA SER A 14 -6.68 -8.03 -23.60
C SER A 14 -5.32 -7.37 -23.31
N TYR A 15 -5.30 -6.08 -22.95
CA TYR A 15 -4.07 -5.27 -22.83
C TYR A 15 -4.04 -4.43 -21.55
N PHE A 16 -4.10 -5.09 -20.39
CA PHE A 16 -4.13 -4.42 -19.09
C PHE A 16 -2.82 -3.75 -18.65
N THR A 17 -1.68 -4.02 -19.31
CA THR A 17 -0.35 -3.54 -18.91
C THR A 17 0.32 -2.59 -19.92
N LYS A 18 -0.39 -2.16 -20.97
CA LYS A 18 0.23 -1.47 -22.11
C LYS A 18 0.07 0.06 -22.14
N ALA A 19 -0.64 0.68 -21.20
CA ALA A 19 -0.88 2.13 -21.25
C ALA A 19 -0.97 2.81 -19.88
N GLY A 20 -0.47 4.05 -19.81
CA GLY A 20 -0.54 4.86 -18.59
C GLY A 20 0.29 4.30 -17.43
N LEU A 21 -0.17 4.53 -16.20
CA LEU A 21 0.50 4.06 -14.98
C LEU A 21 0.70 2.54 -14.93
N SER A 22 -0.14 1.77 -15.63
CA SER A 22 0.00 0.31 -15.70
C SER A 22 1.31 -0.14 -16.37
N THR A 23 1.95 0.70 -17.21
CA THR A 23 3.22 0.34 -17.84
C THR A 23 4.38 0.29 -16.86
N LEU A 24 4.25 0.98 -15.70
CA LEU A 24 5.22 0.87 -14.62
C LEU A 24 5.17 -0.49 -13.93
N LEU A 25 4.10 -1.28 -14.15
CA LEU A 25 4.01 -2.66 -13.70
C LEU A 25 4.92 -3.62 -14.50
N ASN A 26 6.14 -3.20 -14.83
CA ASN A 26 7.13 -4.03 -15.49
C ASN A 26 7.74 -5.02 -14.49
N ALA A 27 7.60 -6.30 -14.78
CA ALA A 27 7.99 -7.42 -13.93
C ALA A 27 9.46 -7.36 -13.46
N LEU A 28 10.40 -6.94 -14.32
CA LEU A 28 11.83 -7.08 -14.04
C LEU A 28 12.29 -6.34 -12.78
N ASN A 29 11.73 -5.16 -12.49
CA ASN A 29 12.14 -4.36 -11.33
C ASN A 29 11.17 -4.45 -10.16
N ILE A 30 9.94 -4.91 -10.37
CA ILE A 30 8.99 -5.07 -9.26
C ILE A 30 9.37 -6.27 -8.40
N PHE A 31 9.96 -7.31 -8.99
CA PHE A 31 10.42 -8.48 -8.25
C PHE A 31 11.71 -8.25 -7.45
N SER A 32 12.37 -7.08 -7.58
CA SER A 32 13.46 -6.71 -6.66
C SER A 32 12.96 -6.04 -5.37
N ALA A 33 11.67 -5.76 -5.26
CA ALA A 33 11.07 -5.23 -4.06
C ALA A 33 11.02 -6.27 -2.93
N HIS A 34 11.10 -5.80 -1.68
CA HIS A 34 11.00 -6.67 -0.50
C HIS A 34 9.58 -7.18 -0.26
N TYR A 35 8.58 -6.44 -0.74
CA TYR A 35 7.19 -6.82 -0.64
C TYR A 35 6.43 -6.33 -1.86
N VAL A 36 5.60 -7.21 -2.41
CA VAL A 36 4.68 -6.92 -3.50
C VAL A 36 3.34 -7.57 -3.15
N SER A 37 2.26 -6.79 -3.23
CA SER A 37 0.90 -7.27 -3.11
C SER A 37 0.05 -6.70 -4.21
N VAL A 38 -0.75 -7.56 -4.83
CA VAL A 38 -1.68 -7.23 -5.90
C VAL A 38 -3.05 -7.71 -5.49
N ALA A 39 -4.02 -6.81 -5.50
CA ALA A 39 -5.42 -7.11 -5.26
C ALA A 39 -6.25 -6.66 -6.47
N VAL A 40 -7.22 -7.48 -6.84
CA VAL A 40 -8.22 -7.18 -7.86
C VAL A 40 -9.59 -7.34 -7.22
N ASP A 41 -10.31 -6.24 -7.10
CA ASP A 41 -11.69 -6.19 -6.64
C ASP A 41 -12.61 -6.00 -7.85
N VAL A 42 -13.65 -6.82 -7.92
CA VAL A 42 -14.67 -6.74 -8.95
C VAL A 42 -16.02 -6.61 -8.28
N ARG A 43 -16.70 -5.49 -8.51
CA ARG A 43 -18.05 -5.29 -7.98
C ARG A 43 -19.00 -4.76 -9.04
N ARG A 44 -20.27 -5.15 -8.92
CA ARG A 44 -21.33 -4.61 -9.76
C ARG A 44 -21.72 -3.24 -9.23
N VAL A 45 -21.80 -2.25 -10.12
CA VAL A 45 -22.22 -0.89 -9.80
C VAL A 45 -23.42 -0.53 -10.66
N CYS A 46 -24.40 0.15 -10.07
CA CYS A 46 -25.52 0.68 -10.81
C CYS A 46 -25.14 1.98 -11.52
N LYS A 47 -25.47 2.07 -12.81
CA LYS A 47 -25.41 3.31 -13.58
C LYS A 47 -26.84 3.75 -13.92
N GLU A 48 -27.08 5.06 -13.95
CA GLU A 48 -28.38 5.65 -14.34
C GLU A 48 -29.56 5.04 -13.56
N SER A 49 -29.62 5.29 -12.24
CA SER A 49 -30.70 4.81 -11.36
C SER A 49 -30.95 3.29 -11.41
N CYS A 50 -29.87 2.50 -11.57
CA CYS A 50 -29.89 1.04 -11.74
C CYS A 50 -30.58 0.50 -13.01
N SER A 51 -30.84 1.36 -14.01
CA SER A 51 -31.34 0.90 -15.33
C SER A 51 -30.26 0.13 -16.11
N LYS A 52 -28.98 0.41 -15.86
CA LYS A 52 -27.84 -0.32 -16.43
C LYS A 52 -26.90 -0.80 -15.34
N ILE A 53 -26.61 -2.10 -15.35
CA ILE A 53 -25.58 -2.69 -14.49
C ILE A 53 -24.23 -2.54 -15.19
N ALA A 54 -23.26 -1.96 -14.49
CA ALA A 54 -21.87 -1.92 -14.91
C ALA A 54 -20.99 -2.73 -13.95
N ILE A 55 -19.82 -3.13 -14.43
CA ILE A 55 -18.80 -3.78 -13.60
C ILE A 55 -17.74 -2.74 -13.31
N GLU A 56 -17.45 -2.53 -12.03
CA GLU A 56 -16.29 -1.79 -11.58
C GLU A 56 -15.18 -2.78 -11.24
N LEU A 57 -13.99 -2.50 -11.78
CA LEU A 57 -12.77 -3.27 -11.58
C LEU A 57 -11.75 -2.36 -10.92
N ILE A 58 -11.33 -2.70 -9.71
CA ILE A 58 -10.33 -1.95 -8.95
C ILE A 58 -9.10 -2.84 -8.81
N GLN A 59 -8.00 -2.42 -9.44
CA GLN A 59 -6.71 -3.05 -9.23
C GLN A 59 -5.86 -2.17 -8.30
N SER A 60 -5.38 -2.79 -7.23
CA SER A 60 -4.49 -2.17 -6.26
C SER A 60 -3.16 -2.92 -6.25
N VAL A 61 -2.06 -2.19 -6.41
CA VAL A 61 -0.72 -2.73 -6.31
C VAL A 61 0.05 -1.96 -5.24
N SER A 62 0.57 -2.70 -4.26
CA SER A 62 1.35 -2.18 -3.14
C SER A 62 2.75 -2.77 -3.20
N ILE A 63 3.75 -1.92 -3.33
CA ILE A 63 5.16 -2.34 -3.46
C ILE A 63 6.01 -1.59 -2.43
N VAL A 64 6.93 -2.32 -1.79
CA VAL A 64 7.88 -1.76 -0.83
C VAL A 64 9.31 -1.96 -1.33
N PHE A 65 9.93 -0.84 -1.69
CA PHE A 65 11.35 -0.77 -2.03
C PHE A 65 12.17 -0.29 -0.82
N ASP A 66 13.43 -0.72 -0.78
CA ASP A 66 14.44 -0.24 0.18
C ASP A 66 15.63 0.41 -0.57
N PRO A 67 15.48 1.66 -1.04
CA PRO A 67 16.53 2.34 -1.78
C PRO A 67 17.86 2.46 -1.02
N PRO A 68 17.91 2.77 0.30
CA PRO A 68 19.16 2.87 1.04
C PRO A 68 20.07 1.64 0.95
N VAL A 69 19.51 0.42 0.91
CA VAL A 69 20.28 -0.82 0.75
C VAL A 69 20.94 -0.88 -0.63
N SER A 70 20.23 -0.47 -1.68
CA SER A 70 20.73 -0.55 -3.06
C SER A 70 21.52 0.69 -3.51
N GLN A 71 21.40 1.83 -2.82
CA GLN A 71 21.88 3.13 -3.29
C GLN A 71 22.82 3.81 -2.29
N GLN A 72 23.83 3.08 -1.79
CA GLN A 72 24.88 3.63 -0.92
C GLN A 72 24.30 4.44 0.26
N LYS A 73 23.26 3.92 0.92
CA LYS A 73 22.54 4.54 2.04
C LYS A 73 21.74 5.79 1.67
N LYS A 74 21.62 6.19 0.40
CA LYS A 74 20.71 7.29 0.00
C LYS A 74 19.29 6.78 -0.25
N GLN A 75 18.31 7.64 0.06
CA GLN A 75 16.89 7.34 -0.17
C GLN A 75 16.39 7.85 -1.53
N ASP A 76 17.29 8.14 -2.46
CA ASP A 76 16.93 8.67 -3.78
C ASP A 76 16.03 7.69 -4.54
N TRP A 77 14.98 8.19 -5.16
CA TRP A 77 14.08 7.36 -5.93
C TRP A 77 13.56 8.11 -7.16
N SER A 78 13.23 7.35 -8.19
CA SER A 78 12.54 7.84 -9.39
C SER A 78 11.81 6.67 -10.03
N PHE A 79 10.88 6.93 -10.94
CA PHE A 79 10.21 5.83 -11.66
C PHE A 79 11.19 4.92 -12.39
N VAL A 80 12.24 5.47 -13.00
CA VAL A 80 13.28 4.65 -13.64
C VAL A 80 14.01 3.78 -12.61
N LYS A 81 14.38 4.34 -11.44
CA LYS A 81 15.07 3.57 -10.39
C LYS A 81 14.17 2.49 -9.76
N LEU A 82 12.89 2.77 -9.56
CA LEU A 82 11.95 1.85 -8.89
C LEU A 82 11.34 0.82 -9.86
N PHE A 83 10.97 1.24 -11.06
CA PHE A 83 10.18 0.43 -12.01
C PHE A 83 10.94 0.12 -13.31
N GLY A 84 12.17 0.63 -13.48
CA GLY A 84 13.02 0.36 -14.64
C GLY A 84 12.61 1.11 -15.91
N SER A 85 11.57 1.94 -15.84
CA SER A 85 11.10 2.73 -16.97
C SER A 85 10.52 4.06 -16.50
N SER A 86 10.58 5.06 -17.39
CA SER A 86 9.77 6.26 -17.26
C SER A 86 8.37 6.00 -17.82
N LEU A 87 7.41 6.84 -17.44
CA LEU A 87 6.11 6.83 -18.09
C LEU A 87 6.25 7.40 -19.50
N LEU A 88 5.81 6.62 -20.49
CA LEU A 88 5.85 7.01 -21.90
C LEU A 88 4.51 7.54 -22.43
N SER A 89 3.41 7.23 -21.73
CA SER A 89 2.08 7.65 -22.14
C SER A 89 1.13 7.75 -20.95
N THR A 90 -0.03 8.36 -21.18
CA THR A 90 -1.20 8.26 -20.28
C THR A 90 -2.19 7.24 -20.83
N CYS A 91 -3.09 6.72 -19.98
CA CYS A 91 -4.16 5.85 -20.45
C CYS A 91 -5.20 6.69 -21.22
N PRO A 92 -5.43 6.45 -22.53
CA PRO A 92 -6.32 7.28 -23.35
C PRO A 92 -7.77 7.29 -22.87
N VAL A 93 -8.22 6.19 -22.28
CA VAL A 93 -9.60 5.99 -21.81
C VAL A 93 -9.81 6.55 -20.40
N ALA A 94 -8.73 6.80 -19.64
CA ALA A 94 -8.85 7.27 -18.27
C ALA A 94 -9.29 8.73 -18.22
N THR A 95 -10.36 9.04 -17.47
CA THR A 95 -10.80 10.42 -17.23
C THR A 95 -9.74 11.19 -16.44
N THR A 96 -9.15 10.55 -15.42
CA THR A 96 -8.13 11.14 -14.54
C THR A 96 -6.91 10.23 -14.45
N SER A 97 -5.73 10.83 -14.32
CA SER A 97 -4.47 10.11 -14.12
C SER A 97 -3.55 11.01 -13.30
N LYS A 98 -3.44 10.71 -12.01
CA LYS A 98 -2.72 11.52 -11.02
C LYS A 98 -1.70 10.65 -10.28
N VAL A 99 -0.55 11.23 -9.97
CA VAL A 99 0.45 10.65 -9.06
C VAL A 99 0.50 11.52 -7.81
N PHE A 100 0.45 10.88 -6.65
CA PHE A 100 0.54 11.53 -5.35
C PHE A 100 1.89 11.16 -4.74
N VAL A 101 2.64 12.17 -4.31
CA VAL A 101 3.92 11.99 -3.63
C VAL A 101 3.80 12.62 -2.25
N ASP A 102 4.04 11.82 -1.21
CA ASP A 102 4.08 12.33 0.16
C ASP A 102 5.30 13.24 0.33
N VAL A 103 5.05 14.51 0.68
CA VAL A 103 6.06 15.54 0.91
C VAL A 103 6.12 16.00 2.36
N SER A 104 5.37 15.36 3.25
CA SER A 104 5.30 15.69 4.69
C SER A 104 6.67 15.60 5.34
N SER A 105 7.46 14.57 4.98
CA SER A 105 8.78 14.35 5.56
C SER A 105 9.83 15.40 5.14
N ASN A 106 9.53 16.28 4.17
CA ASN A 106 10.47 17.31 3.75
C ASN A 106 10.65 18.41 4.83
N LYS A 107 9.65 18.57 5.72
CA LYS A 107 9.70 19.56 6.81
C LYS A 107 10.26 18.99 8.12
N SER A 108 10.05 17.70 8.37
CA SER A 108 10.37 17.07 9.66
C SER A 108 11.49 16.03 9.59
N GLY A 109 11.82 15.53 8.39
CA GLY A 109 12.81 14.50 8.15
C GLY A 109 14.00 15.00 7.34
N ILE A 110 14.64 14.08 6.61
CA ILE A 110 15.75 14.42 5.73
C ILE A 110 15.19 15.19 4.52
N PRO A 111 15.67 16.42 4.26
CA PRO A 111 15.22 17.21 3.12
C PRO A 111 15.49 16.51 1.79
N PHE A 112 14.58 16.72 0.85
CA PHE A 112 14.74 16.20 -0.51
C PHE A 112 14.20 17.19 -1.54
N ALA A 113 14.79 17.14 -2.72
CA ALA A 113 14.37 17.91 -3.88
C ALA A 113 13.60 17.01 -4.85
N LEU A 114 12.39 17.44 -5.23
CA LEU A 114 11.63 16.82 -6.31
C LEU A 114 12.17 17.31 -7.65
N ASN A 115 12.36 16.40 -8.60
CA ASN A 115 12.87 16.74 -9.92
C ASN A 115 11.87 17.51 -10.80
N HIS A 116 10.58 17.46 -10.46
CA HIS A 116 9.52 18.22 -11.10
C HIS A 116 8.64 18.90 -10.05
N LYS A 117 8.23 20.14 -10.30
CA LYS A 117 7.30 20.86 -9.40
C LYS A 117 5.90 20.22 -9.46
N PRO A 118 5.25 19.93 -8.32
CA PRO A 118 3.87 19.44 -8.30
C PRO A 118 2.90 20.51 -8.83
N HIS A 119 1.76 20.07 -9.38
CA HIS A 119 0.74 20.97 -9.92
C HIS A 119 -0.13 21.56 -8.80
N GLU A 120 -0.40 20.77 -7.78
CA GLU A 120 -1.17 21.12 -6.60
C GLU A 120 -0.51 20.44 -5.39
N ILE A 121 -0.60 21.06 -4.23
CA ILE A 121 -0.22 20.46 -2.96
C ILE A 121 -1.51 20.33 -2.16
N ILE A 122 -1.85 19.10 -1.77
CA ILE A 122 -3.04 18.80 -0.96
C ILE A 122 -2.58 18.48 0.44
N LYS A 123 -3.31 18.98 1.44
CA LYS A 123 -3.10 18.64 2.84
C LYS A 123 -4.26 17.80 3.33
N GLU A 124 -3.95 16.68 3.96
CA GLU A 124 -4.94 15.80 4.55
C GLU A 124 -4.57 15.53 6.00
N ASN A 125 -5.55 15.70 6.89
CA ASN A 125 -5.42 15.32 8.28
C ASN A 125 -5.61 13.80 8.36
N PHE A 126 -4.54 13.09 8.68
CA PHE A 126 -4.61 11.67 8.95
C PHE A 126 -4.72 11.49 10.46
N ASP A 127 -5.83 10.93 10.91
CA ASP A 127 -5.92 10.46 12.29
C ASP A 127 -5.06 9.21 12.39
N ASN A 128 -3.93 9.35 13.06
CA ASN A 128 -3.09 8.21 13.32
C ASN A 128 -3.83 7.33 14.32
N ASP A 129 -3.68 6.03 14.15
CA ASP A 129 -4.16 5.05 15.10
C ASP A 129 -3.59 5.27 16.52
N SER A 130 -2.63 6.19 16.74
CA SER A 130 -2.04 6.61 18.01
C SER A 130 -2.82 7.72 18.75
N GLY A 131 -3.93 8.20 18.16
CA GLY A 131 -4.76 9.26 18.72
C GLY A 131 -4.19 10.68 18.52
N TYR A 132 -3.13 10.81 17.74
CA TYR A 132 -2.61 12.09 17.24
C TYR A 132 -3.01 12.26 15.78
N THR A 133 -3.40 13.47 15.40
CA THR A 133 -3.66 13.81 14.00
C THR A 133 -2.36 14.28 13.38
N GLU A 134 -1.80 13.52 12.43
CA GLU A 134 -0.70 13.99 11.59
C GLU A 134 -1.27 14.69 10.35
N GLU A 135 -0.85 15.92 10.13
CA GLU A 135 -1.08 16.60 8.86
C GLU A 135 -0.11 16.02 7.82
N ARG A 136 -0.65 15.37 6.78
CA ARG A 136 0.13 14.91 5.64
C ARG A 136 -0.03 15.84 4.46
N GLU A 137 1.08 16.18 3.84
CA GLU A 137 1.13 16.99 2.63
C GLU A 137 1.49 16.12 1.43
N TYR A 138 0.67 16.15 0.38
CA TYR A 138 0.89 15.41 -0.86
C TYR A 138 1.08 16.35 -2.04
N GLY A 139 2.21 16.21 -2.73
CA GLY A 139 2.43 16.82 -4.04
C GLY A 139 1.72 16.01 -5.11
N VAL A 140 0.82 16.64 -5.86
CA VAL A 140 0.00 15.94 -6.87
C VAL A 140 0.43 16.34 -8.27
N TYR A 141 0.63 15.32 -9.09
CA TYR A 141 1.05 15.44 -10.48
C TYR A 141 -0.04 14.95 -11.41
N ASN A 142 -0.57 15.83 -12.25
CA ASN A 142 -1.54 15.45 -13.27
C ASN A 142 -0.79 15.02 -14.54
N LEU A 143 -0.80 13.72 -14.82
CA LEU A 143 -0.02 13.17 -15.93
C LEU A 143 -0.50 13.73 -17.29
N LYS A 144 -1.81 13.94 -17.49
CA LYS A 144 -2.32 14.52 -18.73
C LYS A 144 -1.78 15.93 -19.01
N LYS A 145 -1.48 16.71 -17.97
CA LYS A 145 -0.85 18.03 -18.11
C LYS A 145 0.64 17.88 -18.42
N MET A 146 1.34 17.03 -17.67
CA MET A 146 2.79 16.79 -17.87
C MET A 146 3.14 16.31 -19.28
N PHE A 147 2.30 15.44 -19.86
CA PHE A 147 2.50 14.92 -21.22
C PHE A 147 2.18 15.93 -22.33
N LYS A 148 1.66 17.13 -22.02
CA LYS A 148 1.58 18.22 -23.00
C LYS A 148 2.95 18.83 -23.26
N ASP A 149 3.78 18.90 -22.22
CA ASP A 149 5.07 19.60 -22.24
C ASP A 149 6.24 18.63 -22.41
N SER A 150 6.05 17.34 -22.10
CA SER A 150 7.10 16.31 -22.11
C SER A 150 6.68 15.04 -22.85
N LYS A 151 7.62 14.42 -23.59
CA LYS A 151 7.40 13.12 -24.26
C LYS A 151 7.41 11.94 -23.30
N TYR A 152 8.07 12.07 -22.16
CA TYR A 152 8.13 11.06 -21.11
C TYR A 152 8.09 11.75 -19.75
N VAL A 153 7.66 11.01 -18.72
CA VAL A 153 7.54 11.51 -17.34
C VAL A 153 8.29 10.57 -16.41
N ASN A 154 9.27 11.09 -15.69
CA ASN A 154 10.00 10.36 -14.66
C ASN A 154 9.94 11.17 -13.37
N ILE A 155 9.00 10.87 -12.47
CA ILE A 155 8.90 11.57 -11.19
C ILE A 155 9.88 10.92 -10.22
N GLY A 156 10.60 11.75 -9.46
CA GLY A 156 11.56 11.28 -8.47
C GLY A 156 11.93 12.35 -7.44
N ALA A 157 12.58 11.89 -6.38
CA ALA A 157 13.12 12.70 -5.31
C ALA A 157 14.60 12.35 -5.08
N THR A 158 15.41 13.38 -4.85
CA THR A 158 16.82 13.26 -4.47
C THR A 158 17.00 13.81 -3.06
N TYR A 159 17.53 12.99 -2.16
CA TYR A 159 17.79 13.34 -0.77
C TYR A 159 19.19 13.92 -0.63
N GLU A 160 19.30 14.98 0.17
CA GLU A 160 20.57 15.67 0.38
C GLU A 160 21.56 14.79 1.16
N ASN A 161 21.06 14.09 2.18
CA ASN A 161 21.85 13.31 3.12
C ASN A 161 21.57 11.80 3.04
N ILE A 162 22.46 11.00 3.60
CA ILE A 162 22.25 9.56 3.76
C ILE A 162 21.09 9.27 4.72
N HIS A 163 20.37 8.20 4.47
CA HIS A 163 19.29 7.70 5.29
C HIS A 163 19.84 7.22 6.64
N ILE A 164 19.23 7.70 7.72
CA ILE A 164 19.50 7.26 9.09
C ILE A 164 18.30 6.46 9.54
N TYR A 165 18.52 5.16 9.83
CA TYR A 165 17.47 4.30 10.36
C TYR A 165 17.10 4.75 11.77
N GLY A 166 15.88 5.24 11.93
CA GLY A 166 15.30 5.56 13.23
C GLY A 166 14.81 4.30 13.96
N ILE A 167 14.43 4.47 15.22
CA ILE A 167 13.74 3.43 15.98
C ILE A 167 12.34 3.26 15.37
N ILE A 168 12.04 2.07 14.85
CA ILE A 168 10.72 1.74 14.34
C ILE A 168 9.81 1.51 15.55
N PRO A 169 8.79 2.35 15.79
CA PRO A 169 7.87 2.13 16.90
C PRO A 169 7.06 0.86 16.65
N SER A 170 6.71 0.15 17.72
CA SER A 170 5.82 -1.01 17.62
C SER A 170 4.49 -0.62 16.97
N PRO A 171 3.93 -1.46 16.08
CA PRO A 171 2.64 -1.19 15.46
C PRO A 171 1.53 -1.14 16.52
N ILE A 172 0.47 -0.38 16.23
CA ILE A 172 -0.61 -0.11 17.18
C ILE A 172 -1.43 -1.36 17.49
N LEU A 173 -1.62 -2.22 16.50
CA LEU A 173 -2.09 -3.58 16.69
C LEU A 173 -0.95 -4.53 16.37
N TYR A 174 -0.53 -5.30 17.37
CA TYR A 174 0.40 -6.41 17.19
C TYR A 174 -0.38 -7.72 17.24
N VAL A 175 -0.26 -8.53 16.19
CA VAL A 175 -0.91 -9.85 16.09
C VAL A 175 0.15 -10.90 15.88
N ASP A 176 0.15 -11.90 16.75
CA ASP A 176 1.06 -13.03 16.69
C ASP A 176 0.24 -14.31 16.51
N ARG A 177 0.55 -15.07 15.46
CA ARG A 177 -0.11 -16.33 15.13
C ARG A 177 0.93 -17.45 15.20
N LYS A 178 0.66 -18.43 16.06
CA LYS A 178 1.54 -19.59 16.26
C LYS A 178 0.75 -20.87 16.15
N VAL A 179 1.33 -21.86 15.49
CA VAL A 179 0.88 -23.25 15.58
C VAL A 179 1.69 -23.86 16.71
N ALA A 180 1.03 -24.29 17.78
CA ALA A 180 1.65 -24.93 18.92
C ALA A 180 1.21 -26.40 18.99
N GLY A 181 2.00 -27.21 19.70
CA GLY A 181 1.70 -28.62 19.94
C GLY A 181 2.84 -29.56 19.56
N TYR A 182 2.78 -30.78 20.09
CA TYR A 182 3.71 -31.86 19.80
C TYR A 182 2.93 -33.10 19.34
N GLY A 183 3.44 -33.80 18.31
CA GLY A 183 2.84 -35.03 17.80
C GLY A 183 1.54 -34.83 17.02
N GLN A 184 0.76 -35.91 16.86
CA GLN A 184 -0.50 -35.92 16.11
C GLN A 184 -1.75 -35.55 16.94
N GLU A 185 -1.65 -35.36 18.26
CA GLU A 185 -2.83 -35.30 19.14
C GLU A 185 -3.05 -33.97 19.89
N GLN A 186 -2.00 -33.17 20.15
CA GLN A 186 -2.12 -31.93 20.95
C GLN A 186 -1.67 -30.68 20.19
N GLY A 187 -2.12 -30.56 18.95
CA GLY A 187 -1.93 -29.37 18.11
C GLY A 187 -2.98 -28.29 18.38
N GLY A 188 -2.59 -27.02 18.26
CA GLY A 188 -3.50 -25.88 18.40
C GLY A 188 -2.99 -24.64 17.66
N ILE A 189 -3.91 -23.77 17.26
CA ILE A 189 -3.58 -22.47 16.67
C ILE A 189 -3.82 -21.42 17.74
N HIS A 190 -2.77 -20.71 18.12
CA HIS A 190 -2.83 -19.60 19.07
C HIS A 190 -2.67 -18.30 18.32
N VAL A 191 -3.67 -17.42 18.45
CA VAL A 191 -3.63 -16.07 17.90
C VAL A 191 -3.71 -15.09 19.07
N THR A 192 -2.66 -14.30 19.25
CA THR A 192 -2.57 -13.31 20.31
C THR A 192 -2.68 -11.92 19.71
N PHE A 193 -3.64 -11.14 20.19
CA PHE A 193 -3.83 -9.74 19.82
C PHE A 193 -3.36 -8.85 20.96
N HIS A 194 -2.53 -7.86 20.63
CA HIS A 194 -2.05 -6.87 21.57
C HIS A 194 -2.35 -5.46 21.05
N ASN A 195 -3.15 -4.73 21.82
CA ASN A 195 -3.46 -3.33 21.54
C ASN A 195 -2.41 -2.44 22.20
N ASN A 196 -1.50 -1.90 21.40
CA ASN A 196 -0.49 -0.92 21.83
C ASN A 196 -1.03 0.51 21.90
N HIS A 197 -2.32 0.73 21.60
CA HIS A 197 -2.91 2.05 21.66
C HIS A 197 -3.12 2.54 23.10
N ARG A 198 -2.67 3.77 23.40
CA ARG A 198 -2.63 4.30 24.78
C ARG A 198 -3.99 4.68 25.37
N LYS A 199 -4.99 5.04 24.55
CA LYS A 199 -6.22 5.72 25.02
C LYS A 199 -7.55 5.18 24.49
N LYS A 200 -7.54 4.58 23.31
CA LYS A 200 -8.73 4.09 22.59
C LYS A 200 -8.69 2.56 22.49
N SER A 201 -9.84 1.93 22.67
CA SER A 201 -10.04 0.54 22.28
C SER A 201 -10.13 0.41 20.77
N LEU A 202 -9.58 -0.67 20.22
CA LEU A 202 -9.65 -0.99 18.79
C LEU A 202 -10.75 -2.02 18.55
N LYS A 203 -11.60 -1.78 17.56
CA LYS A 203 -12.54 -2.79 17.06
C LYS A 203 -11.85 -3.56 15.94
N ILE A 204 -11.62 -4.85 16.16
CA ILE A 204 -10.92 -5.72 15.21
C ILE A 204 -11.87 -6.75 14.62
N LEU A 205 -11.73 -7.02 13.32
CA LEU A 205 -12.31 -8.17 12.65
C LEU A 205 -11.15 -9.06 12.21
N TYR A 206 -11.12 -10.29 12.71
CA TYR A 206 -10.08 -11.25 12.38
C TYR A 206 -10.60 -12.30 11.40
N TYR A 207 -9.85 -12.51 10.33
CA TYR A 207 -10.06 -13.57 9.35
C TYR A 207 -8.75 -14.36 9.22
N ASP A 208 -8.84 -15.68 9.28
CA ASP A 208 -7.68 -16.58 9.11
C ASP A 208 -7.95 -17.57 7.98
N MET A 209 -6.96 -17.74 7.10
CA MET A 209 -6.99 -18.80 6.10
C MET A 209 -6.36 -20.04 6.69
N ILE A 210 -7.20 -21.03 6.98
CA ILE A 210 -6.77 -22.29 7.57
C ILE A 210 -6.32 -23.24 6.45
N PRO A 211 -5.06 -23.71 6.48
CA PRO A 211 -4.59 -24.68 5.50
C PRO A 211 -5.48 -25.92 5.46
N TRP A 212 -5.72 -26.43 4.25
CA TRP A 212 -6.66 -27.53 3.99
C TRP A 212 -6.35 -28.82 4.76
N TYR A 213 -5.10 -29.03 5.17
CA TYR A 213 -4.66 -30.22 5.91
C TYR A 213 -4.88 -30.09 7.43
N LEU A 214 -5.27 -28.91 7.95
CA LEU A 214 -5.59 -28.73 9.36
C LEU A 214 -7.08 -28.92 9.59
N ARG A 215 -7.43 -29.81 10.52
CA ARG A 215 -8.80 -29.99 10.98
C ARG A 215 -9.05 -29.13 12.22
N LEU A 216 -9.94 -28.16 12.09
CA LEU A 216 -10.37 -27.34 13.22
C LEU A 216 -11.64 -27.87 13.84
N TYR A 217 -11.66 -27.88 15.16
CA TYR A 217 -12.82 -28.19 15.96
C TYR A 217 -13.37 -26.90 16.54
N SER A 218 -14.49 -26.39 16.02
CA SER A 218 -15.07 -25.13 16.50
C SER A 218 -15.40 -25.17 18.00
N HIS A 219 -15.77 -26.34 18.52
CA HIS A 219 -16.06 -26.55 19.94
C HIS A 219 -14.84 -26.37 20.86
N THR A 220 -13.62 -26.32 20.31
CA THR A 220 -12.38 -26.08 21.08
C THR A 220 -11.95 -24.62 21.04
N LEU A 221 -12.72 -23.72 20.40
CA LEU A 221 -12.42 -22.30 20.38
C LEU A 221 -12.52 -21.73 21.81
N SER A 222 -11.43 -21.15 22.29
CA SER A 222 -11.38 -20.44 23.56
C SER A 222 -10.81 -19.05 23.35
N ILE A 223 -11.55 -18.04 23.78
CA ILE A 223 -11.13 -16.64 23.72
C ILE A 223 -10.78 -16.20 25.13
N LYS A 224 -9.62 -15.55 25.31
CA LYS A 224 -9.17 -15.03 26.60
C LYS A 224 -8.77 -13.57 26.44
N SER A 225 -9.16 -12.74 27.39
CA SER A 225 -8.68 -11.36 27.55
C SER A 225 -7.90 -11.26 28.85
N GLY A 226 -6.57 -11.12 28.74
CA GLY A 226 -5.68 -11.25 29.88
C GLY A 226 -5.85 -12.61 30.56
N ARG A 227 -6.30 -12.62 31.82
CA ARG A 227 -6.58 -13.85 32.59
C ARG A 227 -8.04 -14.32 32.52
N LYS A 228 -8.94 -13.52 31.93
CA LYS A 228 -10.38 -13.81 31.90
C LYS A 228 -10.74 -14.58 30.64
N LEU A 229 -11.41 -15.72 30.80
CA LEU A 229 -11.99 -16.49 29.70
C LEU A 229 -13.30 -15.82 29.25
N LEU A 230 -13.45 -15.63 27.94
CA LEU A 230 -14.63 -15.05 27.33
C LEU A 230 -15.45 -16.18 26.70
N THR A 231 -16.74 -16.22 27.01
CA THR A 231 -17.68 -17.09 26.32
C THR A 231 -18.01 -16.46 24.97
N PRO A 232 -17.93 -17.23 23.85
CA PRO A 232 -18.32 -16.75 22.54
C PRO A 232 -19.79 -16.31 22.48
#